data_AF-A0A1C9JBP8-F1
#
_entry.id   AF-A0A1C9JBP8-F1
#
_cell.length_a   1.000
_cell.length_b   1.000
_cell.length_c   1.000
_cell.angle_alpha   90.00
_cell.angle_beta   90.00
_cell.angle_gamma   90.00
#
_symmetry.space_group_name_H-M   'P 1'
#
loop_
_entity.id
_entity.type
_entity.pdbx_description
1 polymer ?
#
loop_
_entity_poly.entity_id
_entity_poly.type
_entity_poly.pdbx_seq_one_letter_code
_entity_poly.pdbx_strand_id
1 'polypeptide(L)'
;MDGSTLSVKSNKIQSKVCPAKIGQLSKKRFFEEFYLPQNTDIKDLKLYIFENIFQLIFKYYQNLFACDYRLWVYKQKNRLRPSFIDRKSAYPYPFYKKEDFSLTRNVENWKESTTIKYKNVSIGEFQIHNKRDCIKFRFNFQNILNFL
;
A
#
# COMPACT_ATOMS: atom_id res chain seq x y z
N MET A 1 -12.37 -22.46 -19.07
CA MET A 1 -11.75 -21.65 -18.01
C MET A 1 -12.88 -21.02 -17.20
N ASP A 2 -12.78 -20.99 -15.87
CA ASP A 2 -13.84 -20.52 -14.97
C ASP A 2 -13.94 -18.98 -14.85
N GLY A 3 -13.07 -18.24 -15.55
CA GLY A 3 -13.05 -16.77 -15.54
C GLY A 3 -12.31 -16.16 -14.34
N SER A 4 -11.71 -16.98 -13.48
CA SER A 4 -10.97 -16.49 -12.30
C SER A 4 -9.74 -15.67 -12.68
N THR A 5 -9.43 -14.66 -11.88
CA THR A 5 -8.35 -13.71 -12.11
C THR A 5 -7.15 -13.96 -11.20
N LEU A 6 -5.94 -13.89 -11.76
CA LEU A 6 -4.68 -14.07 -11.03
C LEU A 6 -3.81 -12.81 -11.11
N SER A 7 -3.35 -12.34 -9.95
CA SER A 7 -2.33 -11.29 -9.86
C SER A 7 -0.99 -11.85 -9.39
N VAL A 8 0.04 -11.74 -10.22
CA VAL A 8 1.40 -12.17 -9.86
C VAL A 8 2.22 -10.97 -9.35
N LYS A 9 2.93 -11.16 -8.24
CA LYS A 9 3.88 -10.18 -7.70
C LYS A 9 5.18 -10.90 -7.37
N SER A 10 6.31 -10.26 -7.67
CA SER A 10 7.62 -10.80 -7.35
C SER A 10 8.52 -9.79 -6.65
N ASN A 11 9.32 -10.29 -5.71
CA ASN A 11 10.22 -9.49 -4.89
C ASN A 11 11.61 -10.13 -4.82
N LYS A 12 12.64 -9.42 -5.29
CA LYS A 12 14.05 -9.84 -5.15
C LYS A 12 14.61 -9.56 -3.76
N ILE A 13 14.21 -8.43 -3.16
CA ILE A 13 14.67 -7.91 -1.87
C ILE A 13 13.50 -7.17 -1.24
N GLN A 14 13.28 -7.34 0.07
CA GLN A 14 12.15 -6.80 0.85
C GLN A 14 10.77 -7.34 0.43
N SER A 15 9.88 -7.46 1.41
CA SER A 15 8.52 -7.97 1.27
C SER A 15 7.50 -6.90 0.88
N LYS A 16 7.92 -5.83 0.18
CA LYS A 16 7.06 -4.69 -0.15
C LYS A 16 6.32 -4.89 -1.48
N VAL A 17 4.99 -4.78 -1.49
CA VAL A 17 4.14 -4.97 -2.68
C VAL A 17 3.29 -3.73 -2.95
N CYS A 18 3.31 -3.24 -4.19
CA CYS A 18 2.42 -2.17 -4.64
C CYS A 18 1.03 -2.74 -4.99
N PRO A 19 -0.06 -2.19 -4.42
CA PRO A 19 -1.41 -2.40 -4.94
C PRO A 19 -1.48 -2.11 -6.44
N ALA A 20 -2.32 -2.85 -7.16
CA ALA A 20 -2.52 -2.59 -8.58
C ALA A 20 -3.17 -1.22 -8.78
N LYS A 21 -2.96 -0.61 -9.95
CA LYS A 21 -3.54 0.67 -10.39
C LYS A 21 -3.10 1.90 -9.59
N ILE A 22 -3.25 1.91 -8.27
CA ILE A 22 -3.08 3.11 -7.43
C ILE A 22 -1.79 3.12 -6.60
N GLY A 23 -1.06 2.00 -6.51
CA GLY A 23 0.14 1.88 -5.69
C GLY A 23 1.34 2.70 -6.17
N GLN A 24 1.35 3.11 -7.44
CA GLN A 24 2.37 3.97 -8.05
C GLN A 24 1.71 4.87 -9.08
N LEU A 25 1.45 6.11 -8.70
CA LEU A 25 0.81 7.11 -9.56
C LEU A 25 1.74 8.31 -9.77
N SER A 26 1.58 9.03 -10.88
CA SER A 26 2.06 10.41 -10.97
C SER A 26 1.27 11.31 -10.01
N LYS A 27 1.76 12.50 -9.69
CA LYS A 27 1.03 13.47 -8.85
C LYS A 27 -0.34 13.79 -9.45
N LYS A 28 -0.38 14.09 -10.75
CA LYS A 28 -1.62 14.37 -11.48
C LYS A 28 -2.66 13.25 -11.32
N ARG A 29 -2.24 12.00 -11.57
CA ARG A 29 -3.13 10.82 -11.45
C ARG A 29 -3.55 10.58 -10.00
N PHE A 30 -2.66 10.81 -9.03
CA PHE A 30 -3.02 10.72 -7.62
C PHE A 30 -4.09 11.75 -7.27
N PHE A 31 -3.93 13.00 -7.72
CA PHE A 31 -4.91 14.06 -7.49
C PHE A 31 -6.25 13.74 -8.13
N GLU A 32 -6.28 13.20 -9.36
CA GLU A 32 -7.50 12.70 -10.00
C GLU A 32 -8.15 11.55 -9.19
N GLU A 33 -7.37 10.54 -8.82
CA GLU A 33 -7.85 9.32 -8.13
C GLU A 33 -8.40 9.58 -6.72
N PHE A 34 -7.90 10.64 -6.07
CA PHE A 34 -8.26 11.02 -4.71
C PHE A 34 -8.98 12.38 -4.63
N TYR A 35 -9.44 12.90 -5.77
CA TYR A 35 -10.23 14.13 -5.89
C TYR A 35 -9.58 15.36 -5.23
N LEU A 36 -8.26 15.50 -5.37
CA LEU A 36 -7.51 16.66 -4.91
C LEU A 36 -7.36 17.71 -6.03
N PRO A 37 -7.28 19.01 -5.68
CA PRO A 37 -6.91 20.06 -6.63
C PRO A 37 -5.55 19.77 -7.32
N GLN A 38 -5.44 20.08 -8.62
CA GLN A 38 -4.21 19.81 -9.37
C GLN A 38 -3.01 20.66 -8.93
N ASN A 39 -3.28 21.76 -8.23
CA ASN A 39 -2.29 22.67 -7.66
C ASN A 39 -2.00 22.38 -6.17
N THR A 40 -2.48 21.27 -5.61
CA THR A 40 -2.17 20.86 -4.23
C THR A 40 -0.65 20.74 -4.03
N ASP A 41 -0.14 21.45 -3.03
CA ASP A 41 1.28 21.41 -2.71
C ASP A 41 1.66 20.12 -1.95
N ILE A 42 2.97 19.93 -1.72
CA ILE A 42 3.47 18.71 -1.07
C ILE A 42 3.07 18.67 0.42
N LYS A 43 2.95 19.81 1.09
CA LYS A 43 2.59 19.88 2.51
C LYS A 43 1.12 19.49 2.70
N ASP A 44 0.25 20.04 1.87
CA ASP A 44 -1.18 19.74 1.86
C ASP A 44 -1.44 18.28 1.47
N LEU A 45 -0.71 17.74 0.49
CA LEU A 45 -0.77 16.32 0.16
C LEU A 45 -0.40 15.42 1.36
N LYS A 46 0.65 15.77 2.10
CA LYS A 46 1.06 15.01 3.30
C LYS A 46 0.00 15.10 4.40
N LEU A 47 -0.58 16.29 4.60
CA LEU A 47 -1.66 16.51 5.56
C LEU A 47 -2.89 15.66 5.20
N TYR A 48 -3.30 15.69 3.92
CA TYR A 48 -4.39 14.87 3.40
C TYR A 48 -4.16 13.37 3.69
N ILE A 49 -2.95 12.86 3.40
CA ILE A 49 -2.63 11.45 3.68
C ILE A 49 -2.71 11.13 5.17
N PHE A 50 -2.23 12.04 6.02
CA PHE A 50 -2.24 11.86 7.47
C PHE A 50 -3.68 11.80 8.02
N GLU A 51 -4.54 12.72 7.60
CA GLU A 51 -5.93 12.83 8.07
C GLU A 51 -6.84 11.70 7.55
N ASN A 52 -6.55 11.20 6.34
CA ASN A 52 -7.37 10.21 5.63
C ASN A 52 -6.76 8.81 5.62
N ILE A 53 -5.83 8.52 6.52
CA ILE A 53 -5.05 7.28 6.51
C ILE A 53 -5.94 6.02 6.51
N PHE A 54 -7.01 6.02 7.29
CA PHE A 54 -7.93 4.89 7.41
C PHE A 54 -8.61 4.58 6.07
N GLN A 55 -9.18 5.60 5.43
CA GLN A 55 -9.87 5.49 4.15
C GLN A 55 -8.90 5.13 3.01
N LEU A 56 -7.70 5.73 3.01
CA LEU A 56 -6.67 5.43 2.04
C LEU A 56 -6.25 3.97 2.14
N ILE A 57 -5.94 3.47 3.34
CA ILE A 57 -5.48 2.09 3.51
C ILE A 57 -6.56 1.10 3.11
N PHE A 58 -7.83 1.38 3.40
CA PHE A 58 -8.94 0.57 2.92
C PHE A 58 -8.96 0.49 1.38
N LYS A 59 -8.91 1.63 0.68
CA LYS A 59 -8.89 1.67 -0.80
C LYS A 59 -7.66 0.98 -1.38
N TYR A 60 -6.48 1.17 -0.77
CA TYR A 60 -5.26 0.46 -1.17
C TYR A 60 -5.35 -1.04 -0.95
N TYR A 61 -5.95 -1.49 0.14
CA TYR A 61 -6.15 -2.91 0.45
C TYR A 61 -7.09 -3.59 -0.54
N GLN A 62 -8.20 -2.94 -0.90
CA GLN A 62 -9.09 -3.41 -1.97
C GLN A 62 -8.35 -3.58 -3.30
N ASN A 63 -7.48 -2.63 -3.65
CA ASN A 63 -6.65 -2.72 -4.85
C ASN A 63 -5.53 -3.77 -4.74
N LEU A 64 -5.11 -4.14 -3.52
CA LEU A 64 -4.19 -5.24 -3.28
C LEU A 64 -4.88 -6.60 -3.45
N PHE A 65 -6.16 -6.73 -3.19
CA PHE A 65 -6.92 -7.97 -3.31
C PHE A 65 -8.03 -7.90 -4.37
N ALA A 66 -7.76 -7.18 -5.47
CA ALA A 66 -8.72 -6.99 -6.56
C ALA A 66 -8.91 -8.22 -7.47
N CYS A 67 -7.95 -9.16 -7.45
CA CYS A 67 -8.04 -10.43 -8.18
C CYS A 67 -8.44 -11.56 -7.23
N ASP A 68 -9.05 -12.62 -7.76
CA ASP A 68 -9.50 -13.79 -7.00
C ASP A 68 -8.33 -14.52 -6.35
N TYR A 69 -7.22 -14.60 -7.07
CA TYR A 69 -6.01 -15.22 -6.59
C TYR A 69 -4.81 -14.29 -6.71
N ARG A 70 -3.86 -14.46 -5.80
CA ARG A 70 -2.58 -13.77 -5.81
C ARG A 70 -1.45 -14.77 -5.65
N LEU A 71 -0.55 -14.79 -6.63
CA LEU A 71 0.72 -15.50 -6.53
C LEU A 71 1.81 -14.50 -6.17
N TRP A 72 2.39 -14.67 -4.99
CA TRP A 72 3.53 -13.89 -4.53
C TRP A 72 4.79 -14.73 -4.54
N VAL A 73 5.76 -14.37 -5.38
CA VAL A 73 7.05 -15.07 -5.49
C VAL A 73 8.14 -14.19 -4.91
N TYR A 74 8.72 -14.56 -3.78
CA TYR A 74 9.72 -13.75 -3.10
C TYR A 74 11.01 -14.52 -2.88
N LYS A 75 12.14 -13.80 -2.88
CA LYS A 75 13.44 -14.38 -2.55
C LYS A 75 13.62 -14.41 -1.03
N GLN A 76 13.82 -15.61 -0.48
CA GLN A 76 14.19 -15.84 0.91
C GLN A 76 15.57 -16.49 0.94
N LYS A 77 16.56 -15.78 1.49
CA LYS A 77 17.99 -16.16 1.36
C LYS A 77 18.33 -16.35 -0.12
N ASN A 78 18.78 -17.54 -0.54
CA ASN A 78 19.10 -17.87 -1.94
C ASN A 78 18.01 -18.70 -2.65
N ARG A 79 16.80 -18.81 -2.09
CA ARG A 79 15.70 -19.59 -2.67
C ARG A 79 14.52 -18.71 -3.03
N LEU A 80 13.87 -19.00 -4.16
CA LEU A 80 12.57 -18.44 -4.49
C LEU A 80 11.48 -19.20 -3.73
N ARG A 81 10.55 -18.47 -3.13
CA ARG A 81 9.42 -18.99 -2.38
C ARG A 81 8.12 -18.48 -3.03
N PRO A 82 7.28 -19.36 -3.57
CA PRO A 82 5.93 -19.01 -3.96
C PRO A 82 5.01 -19.00 -2.73
N SER A 83 4.05 -18.09 -2.71
CA SER A 83 2.94 -18.04 -1.77
C SER A 83 1.68 -17.75 -2.58
N PHE A 84 0.72 -18.66 -2.50
CA PHE A 84 -0.57 -18.53 -3.16
C PHE A 84 -1.60 -18.05 -2.14
N ILE A 85 -2.32 -16.99 -2.47
CA ILE A 85 -3.30 -16.35 -1.58
C ILE A 85 -4.63 -16.27 -2.30
N ASP A 86 -5.67 -16.84 -1.68
CA ASP A 86 -7.07 -16.68 -2.09
C ASP A 86 -7.61 -15.36 -1.52
N ARG A 87 -8.26 -14.55 -2.35
CA ARG A 87 -8.92 -13.31 -1.95
C ARG A 87 -9.88 -13.48 -0.77
N LYS A 88 -10.51 -14.65 -0.61
CA LYS A 88 -11.40 -14.96 0.52
C LYS A 88 -10.68 -14.86 1.87
N SER A 89 -9.39 -15.18 1.93
CA SER A 89 -8.57 -14.99 3.16
C SER A 89 -8.32 -13.52 3.50
N ALA A 90 -8.53 -12.61 2.55
CA ALA A 90 -8.41 -11.17 2.77
C ALA A 90 -9.72 -10.52 3.23
N TYR A 91 -10.73 -11.31 3.62
CA TYR A 91 -12.01 -10.83 4.14
C TYR A 91 -12.30 -11.46 5.51
N PRO A 92 -12.78 -10.68 6.51
CA PRO A 92 -13.06 -9.24 6.46
C PRO A 92 -11.79 -8.38 6.46
N TYR A 93 -11.93 -7.08 6.16
CA TYR A 93 -10.83 -6.13 6.23
C TYR A 93 -10.26 -6.05 7.66
N PRO A 94 -8.95 -6.34 7.87
CA PRO A 94 -8.41 -6.53 9.22
C PRO A 94 -8.10 -5.21 9.96
N PHE A 95 -8.05 -4.08 9.27
CA PHE A 95 -7.64 -2.79 9.85
C PHE A 95 -8.84 -1.90 10.21
N TYR A 96 -9.76 -2.43 10.99
CA TYR A 96 -11.07 -1.82 11.27
C TYR A 96 -11.07 -0.71 12.33
N LYS A 97 -10.03 -0.59 13.17
CA LYS A 97 -9.93 0.46 14.21
C LYS A 97 -9.07 1.62 13.73
N LYS A 98 -9.63 2.83 13.62
CA LYS A 98 -8.87 4.00 13.11
C LYS A 98 -7.76 4.40 14.10
N GLU A 99 -8.03 4.24 15.39
CA GLU A 99 -7.14 4.62 16.50
C GLU A 99 -5.85 3.77 16.55
N ASP A 100 -5.88 2.56 15.99
CA ASP A 100 -4.73 1.65 15.94
C ASP A 100 -3.70 2.06 14.87
N PHE A 101 -4.04 3.03 14.00
CA PHE A 101 -3.13 3.55 13.00
C PHE A 101 -2.15 4.57 13.57
N SER A 102 -0.90 4.47 13.16
CA SER A 102 0.11 5.49 13.42
C SER A 102 1.08 5.63 12.26
N LEU A 103 1.71 6.81 12.15
CA LEU A 103 2.75 7.09 11.17
C LEU A 103 4.07 7.31 11.89
N THR A 104 5.18 6.83 11.31
CA THR A 104 6.51 7.04 11.90
C THR A 104 7.03 8.46 11.76
N ARG A 105 6.37 9.26 10.92
CA ARG A 105 6.70 10.66 10.62
C ARG A 105 5.43 11.48 10.54
N ASN A 106 5.49 12.70 11.07
CA ASN A 106 4.44 13.72 10.94
C ASN A 106 4.67 14.53 9.65
N VAL A 107 3.79 15.50 9.35
CA VAL A 107 3.89 16.33 8.13
C VAL A 107 5.21 17.10 8.05
N GLU A 108 5.73 17.55 9.19
CA GLU A 108 6.93 18.39 9.29
C GLU A 108 8.23 17.61 9.05
N ASN A 109 8.33 16.39 9.59
CA ASN A 109 9.54 15.56 9.50
C ASN A 109 9.47 14.48 8.40
N TRP A 110 8.34 14.37 7.70
CA TRP A 110 8.23 13.55 6.50
C TRP A 110 9.04 14.17 5.36
N LYS A 111 10.24 13.65 5.11
CA LYS A 111 11.04 14.02 3.94
C LYS A 111 10.47 13.37 2.66
N GLU A 112 10.95 12.18 2.31
CA GLU A 112 10.53 11.45 1.13
C GLU A 112 9.52 10.34 1.43
N SER A 113 9.59 9.72 2.61
CA SER A 113 8.72 8.61 2.98
C SER A 113 8.18 8.71 4.39
N THR A 114 7.10 7.98 4.67
CA THR A 114 6.63 7.68 6.03
C THR A 114 6.13 6.24 6.08
N THR A 115 6.31 5.59 7.22
CA THR A 115 5.82 4.23 7.43
C THR A 115 4.50 4.29 8.17
N ILE A 116 3.52 3.54 7.69
CA ILE A 116 2.23 3.38 8.33
C ILE A 116 2.27 2.09 9.14
N LYS A 117 1.83 2.20 10.38
CA LYS A 117 1.70 1.11 11.32
C LYS A 117 0.24 0.90 11.69
N TYR A 118 -0.11 -0.34 11.99
CA TYR A 118 -1.37 -0.73 12.62
C TYR A 118 -1.03 -1.62 13.81
N LYS A 119 -1.52 -1.29 15.02
CA LYS A 119 -1.13 -1.98 16.27
C LYS A 119 0.39 -2.12 16.40
N ASN A 120 1.13 -1.04 16.15
CA ASN A 120 2.60 -0.96 16.13
C ASN A 120 3.33 -1.80 15.07
N VAL A 121 2.62 -2.60 14.26
CA VAL A 121 3.20 -3.38 13.16
C VAL A 121 3.24 -2.52 11.89
N SER A 122 4.38 -2.45 11.21
CA SER A 122 4.48 -1.76 9.91
C SER A 122 3.65 -2.48 8.86
N ILE A 123 2.59 -1.85 8.37
CA ILE A 123 1.72 -2.41 7.34
C ILE A 123 2.05 -1.85 5.95
N GLY A 124 2.59 -0.63 5.87
CA GLY A 124 2.90 -0.03 4.57
C GLY A 124 3.77 1.21 4.66
N GLU A 125 4.08 1.77 3.50
CA GLU A 125 4.91 2.96 3.36
C GLU A 125 4.43 3.82 2.21
N PHE A 126 4.21 5.11 2.48
CA PHE A 126 4.09 6.13 1.45
C PHE A 126 5.48 6.70 1.12
N GLN A 127 5.70 6.96 -0.16
CA GLN A 127 6.86 7.68 -0.68
C GLN A 127 6.36 8.76 -1.65
N ILE A 128 6.75 10.00 -1.40
CA ILE A 128 6.50 11.16 -2.26
C ILE A 128 7.86 11.59 -2.80
N HIS A 129 8.13 11.26 -4.06
CA HIS A 129 9.41 11.57 -4.68
C HIS A 129 9.47 13.07 -5.03
N ASN A 130 10.54 13.75 -4.62
CA ASN A 130 10.74 15.17 -4.93
C ASN A 130 11.37 15.38 -6.33
N LYS A 131 12.17 14.42 -6.79
CA LYS A 131 12.91 14.49 -8.06
C LYS A 131 12.23 13.75 -9.22
N ARG A 132 11.15 13.03 -8.94
CA ARG A 132 10.41 12.21 -9.91
C ARG A 132 8.93 12.44 -9.67
N ASP A 133 8.16 12.52 -10.75
CA ASP A 133 6.72 12.63 -10.66
C ASP A 133 6.09 11.27 -10.31
N CYS A 134 6.23 10.87 -9.04
CA CYS A 134 5.69 9.62 -8.54
C CYS A 134 5.37 9.70 -7.05
N ILE A 135 4.12 9.38 -6.73
CA ILE A 135 3.65 9.04 -5.39
C ILE A 135 3.46 7.53 -5.34
N LYS A 136 4.08 6.89 -4.35
CA LYS A 136 4.13 5.45 -4.24
C LYS A 136 3.64 5.01 -2.87
N PHE A 137 2.79 4.00 -2.87
CA PHE A 137 2.40 3.28 -1.68
C PHE A 137 2.71 1.79 -1.84
N ARG A 138 3.34 1.22 -0.81
CA ARG A 138 3.71 -0.20 -0.77
C ARG A 138 3.30 -0.81 0.56
N PHE A 139 2.56 -1.90 0.52
CA PHE A 139 2.32 -2.71 1.70
C PHE A 139 3.57 -3.52 2.06
N ASN A 140 3.87 -3.66 3.34
CA ASN A 140 4.73 -4.73 3.83
C ASN A 140 3.91 -6.02 3.82
N PHE A 141 4.02 -6.76 2.73
CA PHE A 141 3.11 -7.83 2.41
C PHE A 141 3.23 -9.01 3.38
N GLN A 142 4.44 -9.29 3.89
CA GLN A 142 4.61 -10.30 4.94
C GLN A 142 3.80 -9.94 6.20
N ASN A 143 3.83 -8.67 6.60
CA ASN A 143 3.04 -8.23 7.75
C ASN A 143 1.53 -8.22 7.44
N ILE A 144 1.12 -7.88 6.22
CA ILE A 144 -0.29 -7.99 5.81
C ILE A 144 -0.77 -9.44 5.93
N LEU A 145 0.03 -10.42 5.50
CA LEU A 145 -0.32 -11.84 5.59
C LEU A 145 -0.47 -12.32 7.03
N ASN A 146 0.20 -11.69 8.01
CA ASN A 146 0.03 -12.03 9.42
C ASN A 146 -1.28 -11.49 10.03
N PHE A 147 -1.99 -10.61 9.31
CA PHE A 147 -3.30 -10.08 9.71
C PHE A 147 -4.48 -10.75 9.01
N LEU A 148 -4.19 -11.67 8.07
CA LEU A 148 -5.20 -12.52 7.41
C LEU A 148 -5.39 -13.78 8.25
#